data_AF-F8C7H9-F1
#
_entry.id   AF-F8C7H9-F1
#
_cell.length_a   1.000
_cell.length_b   1.000
_cell.length_c   1.000
_cell.angle_alpha   90.00
_cell.angle_beta   90.00
_cell.angle_gamma   90.00
#
_symmetry.space_group_name_H-M   'P 1'
#
loop_
_entity.id
_entity.type
_entity.pdbx_description
1 polymer ?
#
loop_
_entity_poly.entity_id
_entity_poly.type
_entity_poly.pdbx_seq_one_letter_code
_entity_poly.pdbx_strand_id
1 'polypeptide(L)'
;MEGRLQEQAPADPAPRAQVLELLRRYGWNATSFQVLQPGFRYWFDPAGDACVAYVDTGGAWVAAGAPISAPERLAQVTEGFRVAARAVGRRVCFFATEPRFLERVPMPSLSIGEQPVWDPVRWSDVVRSSRGLREQLRRARARGVTVREVPGAELGDPRHPTRRAVELLKARWLASRRMAPMGFLVQLRPHAFASERHAFVAEVDGAVVGFLSVSPVYAREGWFLQDLLRDPEAPNGTAESLVDAAMRAAASSGRRYVTLGLAPLAGPVRPWLRLARACGRPLFDFEGLRTFKAKFRPDAWVPIHLSHPSPRGGLAAVYDALRAFAQGSLLRFGVATLLRRPRLLVHALAVLLVPWTALLALPSTARWFPSVQVQWAWVLFDVGLTVGLFSLVRRWRDSLATVLGGLTAADACLTFVQAVTYNVPLASSALDWAIIAVAVLAPATASGLLFVSRDLRLPGR
;
A
#
# COMPACT_ATOMS: atom_id res chain seq x y z
N MET A 1 13.97 19.51 -8.52
CA MET A 1 13.75 19.00 -9.91
C MET A 1 12.70 17.92 -9.88
N GLU A 2 11.47 18.34 -10.16
CA GLU A 2 10.25 17.55 -10.13
C GLU A 2 10.24 16.54 -11.28
N GLY A 3 10.51 15.28 -10.95
CA GLY A 3 10.31 14.16 -11.86
C GLY A 3 8.82 13.82 -11.91
N ARG A 4 8.14 14.36 -12.93
CA ARG A 4 6.82 13.95 -13.43
C ARG A 4 6.58 12.47 -13.14
N LEU A 5 5.63 12.22 -12.22
CA LEU A 5 4.88 10.97 -12.21
C LEU A 5 4.35 10.80 -13.63
N GLN A 6 4.92 9.87 -14.38
CA GLN A 6 4.37 9.45 -15.66
C GLN A 6 2.93 9.02 -15.39
N GLU A 7 1.98 9.91 -15.69
CA GLU A 7 0.72 9.49 -16.28
C GLU A 7 1.09 8.64 -17.49
N GLN A 8 1.16 7.32 -17.26
CA GLN A 8 1.17 6.36 -18.34
C GLN A 8 -0.01 6.74 -19.23
N ALA A 9 0.27 6.96 -20.51
CA ALA A 9 -0.69 7.30 -21.55
C ALA A 9 -2.00 6.51 -21.33
N PRO A 10 -3.18 7.12 -21.56
CA PRO A 10 -4.43 6.39 -21.43
C PRO A 10 -4.35 5.15 -22.32
N ALA A 11 -4.28 3.98 -21.70
CA ALA A 11 -4.34 2.73 -22.44
C ALA A 11 -5.60 2.79 -23.31
N ASP A 12 -5.46 2.37 -24.57
CA ASP A 12 -6.53 2.32 -25.55
C ASP A 12 -7.87 1.91 -24.88
N PRO A 13 -8.93 2.74 -24.94
CA PRO A 13 -10.20 2.41 -24.30
C PRO A 13 -10.85 1.15 -24.89
N ALA A 14 -10.55 0.78 -26.15
CA ALA A 14 -11.18 -0.34 -26.84
C ALA A 14 -10.93 -1.70 -26.14
N PRO A 15 -9.69 -2.08 -25.78
CA PRO A 15 -9.43 -3.28 -24.97
C PRO A 15 -10.20 -3.34 -23.64
N ARG A 16 -10.39 -2.22 -22.95
CA ARG A 16 -11.08 -2.21 -21.64
C ARG A 16 -12.58 -2.47 -21.77
N ALA A 17 -13.21 -1.97 -22.83
CA ALA A 17 -14.62 -2.24 -23.10
C ALA A 17 -14.86 -3.75 -23.36
N GLN A 18 -13.98 -4.38 -24.14
CA GLN A 18 -14.03 -5.84 -24.36
C GLN A 18 -13.83 -6.62 -23.05
N VAL A 19 -12.87 -6.20 -22.21
CA VAL A 19 -12.65 -6.84 -20.90
C VAL A 19 -13.85 -6.65 -19.97
N LEU A 20 -14.51 -5.49 -19.98
CA LEU A 20 -15.73 -5.27 -19.20
C LEU A 20 -16.86 -6.21 -19.63
N GLU A 21 -17.02 -6.47 -20.93
CA GLU A 21 -18.00 -7.44 -21.43
C GLU A 21 -17.66 -8.88 -20.98
N LEU A 22 -16.39 -9.27 -21.05
CA LEU A 22 -15.93 -10.56 -20.51
C LEU A 22 -16.14 -10.66 -19.00
N LEU A 23 -15.92 -9.58 -18.25
CA LEU A 23 -16.17 -9.51 -16.81
C LEU A 23 -17.66 -9.69 -16.50
N ARG A 24 -18.56 -9.05 -17.26
CA ARG A 24 -20.01 -9.20 -17.08
C ARG A 24 -20.47 -10.65 -17.20
N ARG A 25 -19.84 -11.43 -18.08
CA ARG A 25 -20.15 -12.85 -18.29
C ARG A 25 -19.43 -13.78 -17.32
N TYR A 26 -18.14 -13.53 -17.06
CA TYR A 26 -17.23 -14.51 -16.47
C TYR A 26 -16.44 -14.01 -15.25
N GLY A 27 -16.61 -12.76 -14.84
CA GLY A 27 -15.90 -12.12 -13.72
C GLY A 27 -16.25 -12.75 -12.37
N TRP A 28 -15.47 -13.74 -11.93
CA TRP A 28 -15.74 -14.52 -10.73
C TRP A 28 -14.99 -14.06 -9.48
N ASN A 29 -13.68 -13.80 -9.60
CA ASN A 29 -12.86 -13.39 -8.45
C ASN A 29 -13.37 -12.07 -7.88
N ALA A 30 -13.34 -11.91 -6.55
CA ALA A 30 -13.75 -10.67 -5.88
C ALA A 30 -13.04 -9.43 -6.45
N THR A 31 -11.76 -9.56 -6.79
CA THR A 31 -10.90 -8.49 -7.32
C THR A 31 -10.97 -8.35 -8.85
N SER A 32 -11.79 -9.14 -9.55
CA SER A 32 -11.80 -9.19 -11.02
C SER A 32 -12.10 -7.83 -11.67
N PHE A 33 -13.02 -7.05 -11.12
CA PHE A 33 -13.36 -5.72 -11.65
C PHE A 33 -12.18 -4.73 -11.63
N GLN A 34 -11.24 -4.89 -10.69
CA GLN A 34 -10.11 -3.98 -10.52
C GLN A 34 -9.15 -3.99 -11.71
N VAL A 35 -9.18 -5.04 -12.54
CA VAL A 35 -8.32 -5.15 -13.73
C VAL A 35 -8.61 -4.10 -14.79
N LEU A 36 -9.75 -3.40 -14.70
CA LEU A 36 -10.10 -2.28 -15.57
C LEU A 36 -9.31 -1.01 -15.21
N GLN A 37 -8.73 -0.94 -14.01
CA GLN A 37 -7.93 0.21 -13.58
C GLN A 37 -6.63 0.33 -14.43
N PRO A 38 -6.01 1.52 -14.48
CA PRO A 38 -4.72 1.69 -15.16
C PRO A 38 -3.62 0.77 -14.62
N GLY A 39 -2.69 0.40 -15.51
CA GLY A 39 -1.52 -0.42 -15.19
C GLY A 39 -1.66 -1.90 -15.55
N PHE A 40 -2.87 -2.37 -15.88
CA PHE A 40 -3.07 -3.71 -16.40
C PHE A 40 -2.85 -3.79 -17.91
N ARG A 41 -2.25 -4.90 -18.34
CA ARG A 41 -2.21 -5.39 -19.71
C ARG A 41 -3.15 -6.58 -19.83
N TYR A 42 -3.61 -6.84 -21.04
CA TYR A 42 -4.51 -7.95 -21.34
C TYR A 42 -3.86 -8.84 -22.37
N TRP A 43 -3.84 -10.14 -22.08
CA TRP A 43 -3.61 -11.16 -23.09
C TRP A 43 -4.96 -11.76 -23.44
N PHE A 44 -5.37 -11.63 -24.69
CA PHE A 44 -6.60 -12.21 -25.20
C PHE A 44 -6.31 -13.58 -25.78
N ASP A 45 -7.17 -14.54 -25.46
CA ASP A 45 -7.13 -15.85 -26.10
C ASP A 45 -7.42 -15.68 -27.61
N PRO A 46 -6.79 -16.47 -28.50
CA PRO A 46 -7.03 -16.36 -29.95
C PRO A 46 -8.49 -16.53 -30.37
N ALA A 47 -9.32 -17.23 -29.57
CA ALA A 47 -10.76 -17.35 -29.83
C ALA A 47 -11.56 -16.08 -29.51
N GLY A 48 -10.96 -15.07 -28.85
CA GLY A 48 -11.53 -13.74 -28.63
C GLY A 48 -12.55 -13.61 -27.48
N ASP A 49 -12.92 -14.71 -26.84
CA ASP A 49 -13.95 -14.84 -25.80
C ASP A 49 -13.38 -15.08 -24.39
N ALA A 50 -12.07 -14.94 -24.22
CA ALA A 50 -11.38 -15.04 -22.94
C ALA A 50 -10.18 -14.10 -22.87
N CYS A 51 -9.83 -13.67 -21.66
CA CYS A 51 -8.59 -12.92 -21.43
C CYS A 51 -7.96 -13.18 -20.08
N VAL A 52 -6.67 -12.86 -19.98
CA VAL A 52 -5.93 -12.78 -18.71
C VAL A 52 -5.46 -11.35 -18.54
N ALA A 53 -5.92 -10.70 -17.48
CA ALA A 53 -5.40 -9.40 -17.08
C ALA A 53 -4.20 -9.56 -16.16
N TYR A 54 -3.10 -8.86 -16.47
CA TYR A 54 -1.84 -9.02 -15.78
C TYR A 54 -1.04 -7.72 -15.73
N VAL A 55 -0.01 -7.72 -14.89
CA VAL A 55 1.04 -6.68 -14.92
C VAL A 55 2.37 -7.32 -15.31
N ASP A 56 3.16 -6.63 -16.14
CA ASP A 56 4.51 -7.04 -16.50
C ASP A 56 5.52 -6.38 -15.56
N THR A 57 6.22 -7.20 -14.78
CA THR A 57 7.26 -6.75 -13.82
C THR A 57 8.66 -6.70 -14.45
N GLY A 58 8.78 -7.03 -15.74
CA GLY A 58 10.03 -7.24 -16.46
C GLY A 58 10.63 -8.63 -16.27
N GLY A 59 10.40 -9.28 -15.12
CA GLY A 59 10.81 -10.67 -14.88
C GLY A 59 9.67 -11.68 -14.98
N ALA A 60 8.44 -11.23 -14.79
CA ALA A 60 7.25 -12.06 -14.75
C ALA A 60 5.99 -11.29 -15.16
N TRP A 61 5.06 -12.01 -15.77
CA TRP A 61 3.67 -11.62 -15.90
C TRP A 61 2.89 -12.10 -14.68
N VAL A 62 2.38 -11.16 -13.90
CA VAL A 62 1.60 -11.43 -12.69
C VAL A 62 0.13 -11.20 -13.00
N ALA A 63 -0.63 -12.28 -13.16
CA ALA A 63 -2.05 -12.23 -13.44
C ALA A 63 -2.85 -11.84 -12.18
N ALA A 64 -3.89 -11.04 -12.39
CA ALA A 64 -4.83 -10.63 -11.35
C ALA A 64 -6.05 -11.55 -11.31
N GLY A 65 -6.00 -12.54 -10.43
CA GLY A 65 -7.00 -13.58 -10.30
C GLY A 65 -6.83 -14.70 -11.32
N ALA A 66 -7.89 -15.46 -11.52
CA ALA A 66 -7.99 -16.45 -12.58
C ALA A 66 -8.25 -15.78 -13.95
N PRO A 67 -8.02 -16.49 -15.07
CA PRO A 67 -8.48 -16.03 -16.37
C PRO A 67 -9.97 -15.66 -16.37
N ILE A 68 -10.33 -14.61 -17.10
CA ILE A 68 -11.71 -14.18 -17.31
C ILE A 68 -12.24 -14.95 -18.51
N SER A 69 -12.82 -16.12 -18.23
CA SER A 69 -13.32 -17.06 -19.24
C SER A 69 -14.45 -17.92 -18.69
N ALA A 70 -15.13 -18.64 -19.59
CA ALA A 70 -15.99 -19.75 -19.18
C ALA A 70 -15.22 -20.73 -18.26
N PRO A 71 -15.87 -21.30 -17.21
CA PRO A 71 -15.23 -22.20 -16.26
C PRO A 71 -14.54 -23.42 -16.91
N GLU A 72 -15.06 -23.90 -18.03
CA GLU A 72 -14.59 -25.08 -18.78
C GLU A 72 -13.30 -24.76 -19.54
N ARG A 73 -13.07 -23.48 -19.87
CA ARG A 73 -11.90 -23.01 -20.62
C ARG A 73 -10.75 -22.56 -19.74
N LEU A 74 -10.92 -22.51 -18.40
CA LEU A 74 -9.91 -22.02 -17.48
C LEU A 74 -8.54 -22.68 -17.68
N ALA A 75 -8.50 -24.01 -17.86
CA ALA A 75 -7.25 -24.75 -18.07
C ALA A 75 -6.58 -24.36 -19.40
N GLN A 76 -7.35 -24.33 -20.49
CA GLN A 76 -6.86 -23.99 -21.83
C GLN A 76 -6.29 -22.55 -21.87
N VAL A 77 -7.05 -21.57 -21.38
CA VAL A 77 -6.67 -20.15 -21.39
C VAL A 77 -5.46 -19.91 -20.49
N THR A 78 -5.38 -20.61 -19.35
CA THR A 78 -4.21 -20.57 -18.47
C THR A 78 -2.95 -21.04 -19.19
N GLU A 79 -3.04 -22.14 -19.94
CA GLU A 79 -1.90 -22.67 -20.69
C GLU A 79 -1.49 -21.75 -21.84
N GLY A 80 -2.46 -21.23 -22.61
CA GLY A 80 -2.20 -20.27 -23.68
C GLY A 80 -1.45 -19.03 -23.19
N PHE A 81 -1.90 -18.47 -22.05
CA PHE A 81 -1.22 -17.35 -21.41
C PHE A 81 0.21 -17.69 -20.99
N ARG A 82 0.41 -18.91 -20.46
CA ARG A 82 1.73 -19.39 -20.02
C ARG A 82 2.69 -19.56 -21.19
N VAL A 83 2.21 -20.09 -22.32
CA VAL A 83 2.99 -20.20 -23.57
C VAL A 83 3.37 -18.81 -24.08
N ALA A 84 2.42 -17.88 -24.11
CA ALA A 84 2.67 -16.50 -24.55
C ALA A 84 3.72 -15.79 -23.67
N ALA A 85 3.61 -15.92 -22.35
CA ALA A 85 4.60 -15.35 -21.42
C ALA A 85 5.99 -15.96 -21.61
N ARG A 86 6.07 -17.28 -21.80
CA ARG A 86 7.34 -17.98 -22.03
C ARG A 86 8.01 -17.54 -23.33
N ALA A 87 7.24 -17.30 -24.39
CA ALA A 87 7.75 -16.85 -25.69
C ALA A 87 8.51 -15.51 -25.59
N VAL A 88 8.18 -14.67 -24.62
CA VAL A 88 8.88 -13.40 -24.35
C VAL A 88 9.81 -13.47 -23.11
N GLY A 89 10.14 -14.68 -22.66
CA GLY A 89 11.08 -14.90 -21.55
C GLY A 89 10.56 -14.43 -20.20
N ARG A 90 9.25 -14.53 -19.94
CA ARG A 90 8.63 -14.12 -18.67
C ARG A 90 8.14 -15.33 -17.88
N ARG A 91 8.33 -15.29 -16.55
CA ARG A 91 7.66 -16.21 -15.62
C ARG A 91 6.18 -15.83 -15.50
N VAL A 92 5.37 -16.73 -14.95
CA VAL A 92 3.94 -16.51 -14.71
C VAL A 92 3.59 -16.85 -13.27
N CYS A 93 2.76 -16.04 -12.63
CA CYS A 93 1.99 -16.41 -11.45
C CYS A 93 0.60 -15.76 -11.48
N PHE A 94 -0.35 -16.37 -10.78
CA PHE A 94 -1.73 -15.92 -10.66
C PHE A 94 -1.99 -15.53 -9.22
N PHE A 95 -2.13 -14.23 -8.96
CA PHE A 95 -2.35 -13.69 -7.63
C PHE A 95 -3.85 -13.64 -7.31
N ALA A 96 -4.23 -13.99 -6.10
CA ALA A 96 -5.61 -13.97 -5.61
C ALA A 96 -6.57 -14.92 -6.35
N THR A 97 -6.10 -16.13 -6.64
CA THR A 97 -6.94 -17.22 -7.15
C THR A 97 -7.78 -17.84 -6.02
N GLU A 98 -8.98 -18.30 -6.36
CA GLU A 98 -9.95 -18.94 -5.46
C GLU A 98 -9.99 -20.46 -5.71
N PRO A 99 -10.56 -21.29 -4.80
CA PRO A 99 -10.62 -22.75 -4.95
C PRO A 99 -11.13 -23.24 -6.30
N ARG A 100 -12.17 -22.60 -6.86
CA ARG A 100 -12.72 -22.89 -8.21
C ARG A 100 -11.63 -22.94 -9.29
N PHE A 101 -10.61 -22.09 -9.21
CA PHE A 101 -9.52 -22.10 -10.17
C PHE A 101 -8.61 -23.32 -10.00
N LEU A 102 -8.28 -23.67 -8.76
CA LEU A 102 -7.42 -24.81 -8.43
C LEU A 102 -8.08 -26.15 -8.76
N GLU A 103 -9.41 -26.24 -8.60
CA GLU A 103 -10.21 -27.41 -8.98
C GLU A 103 -10.17 -27.68 -10.49
N ARG A 104 -10.14 -26.61 -11.31
CA ARG A 104 -10.14 -26.72 -12.78
C ARG A 104 -8.74 -26.71 -13.39
N VAL A 105 -7.77 -26.15 -12.68
CA VAL A 105 -6.38 -26.03 -13.12
C VAL A 105 -5.47 -26.51 -12.00
N PRO A 106 -5.22 -27.83 -11.91
CA PRO A 106 -4.35 -28.40 -10.89
C PRO A 106 -2.94 -27.85 -11.04
N MET A 107 -2.56 -26.95 -10.12
CA MET A 107 -1.21 -26.37 -10.10
C MET A 107 -0.75 -26.09 -8.67
N PRO A 108 0.57 -26.07 -8.43
CA PRO A 108 1.11 -25.63 -7.16
C PRO A 108 0.57 -24.25 -6.76
N SER A 109 0.23 -24.10 -5.48
CA SER A 109 -0.26 -22.83 -4.95
C SER A 109 0.15 -22.62 -3.50
N LEU A 110 0.16 -21.34 -3.10
CA LEU A 110 0.42 -20.92 -1.73
C LEU A 110 -0.82 -20.19 -1.21
N SER A 111 -1.35 -20.59 -0.06
CA SER A 111 -2.33 -19.75 0.63
C SER A 111 -1.67 -18.43 1.05
N ILE A 112 -2.25 -17.32 0.60
CA ILE A 112 -1.79 -15.95 0.89
C ILE A 112 -2.75 -15.21 1.81
N GLY A 113 -3.81 -15.86 2.27
CA GLY A 113 -4.80 -15.32 3.18
C GLY A 113 -6.18 -15.92 2.94
N GLU A 114 -7.18 -15.27 3.51
CA GLU A 114 -8.58 -15.64 3.34
C GLU A 114 -9.42 -14.39 3.10
N GLN A 115 -10.53 -14.51 2.39
CA GLN A 115 -11.53 -13.47 2.31
C GLN A 115 -12.82 -13.91 3.00
N PRO A 116 -13.46 -13.01 3.78
CA PRO A 116 -14.77 -13.29 4.34
C PRO A 116 -15.84 -13.15 3.28
N VAL A 117 -16.88 -13.97 3.35
CA VAL A 117 -18.01 -13.92 2.41
C VAL A 117 -19.33 -13.90 3.16
N TRP A 118 -20.31 -13.20 2.61
CA TRP A 118 -21.66 -13.07 3.16
C TRP A 118 -22.71 -13.26 2.08
N ASP A 119 -23.84 -13.82 2.50
CA ASP A 119 -25.14 -13.67 1.88
C ASP A 119 -25.86 -12.47 2.53
N PRO A 120 -25.97 -11.31 1.85
CA PRO A 120 -26.44 -10.08 2.47
C PRO A 120 -27.91 -10.16 2.89
N VAL A 121 -28.70 -11.13 2.38
CA VAL A 121 -30.09 -11.36 2.84
C VAL A 121 -30.14 -11.68 4.33
N ARG A 122 -29.10 -12.32 4.88
CA ARG A 122 -28.99 -12.66 6.31
C ARG A 122 -28.39 -11.54 7.16
N TRP A 123 -28.08 -10.38 6.56
CA TRP A 123 -27.37 -9.30 7.25
C TRP A 123 -28.13 -8.75 8.46
N SER A 124 -29.45 -8.65 8.37
CA SER A 124 -30.31 -8.20 9.47
C SER A 124 -30.12 -9.08 10.73
N ASP A 125 -29.98 -10.39 10.56
CA ASP A 125 -29.77 -11.35 11.65
C ASP A 125 -28.35 -11.30 12.18
N VAL A 126 -27.35 -11.06 11.33
CA VAL A 126 -25.97 -10.78 11.75
C VAL A 126 -25.91 -9.56 12.68
N VAL A 127 -26.58 -8.46 12.31
CA VAL A 127 -26.65 -7.26 13.15
C VAL A 127 -27.41 -7.55 14.45
N ARG A 128 -28.55 -8.24 14.38
CA ARG A 128 -29.36 -8.60 15.55
C ARG A 128 -28.66 -9.54 16.53
N SER A 129 -27.79 -10.42 16.05
CA SER A 129 -27.03 -11.35 16.89
C SER A 129 -25.73 -10.75 17.45
N SER A 130 -25.19 -9.70 16.83
CA SER A 130 -23.91 -9.09 17.25
C SER A 130 -24.09 -7.85 18.13
N ARG A 131 -24.00 -8.01 19.46
CA ARG A 131 -24.05 -6.89 20.43
C ARG A 131 -23.00 -5.82 20.13
N GLY A 132 -21.78 -6.24 19.81
CA GLY A 132 -20.68 -5.33 19.49
C GLY A 132 -20.95 -4.51 18.23
N LEU A 133 -21.49 -5.11 17.18
CA LEU A 133 -21.85 -4.39 15.96
C LEU A 133 -22.98 -3.38 16.22
N ARG A 134 -24.05 -3.78 16.93
CA ARG A 134 -25.14 -2.85 17.29
C ARG A 134 -24.64 -1.66 18.09
N GLU A 135 -23.72 -1.89 19.03
CA GLU A 135 -23.14 -0.81 19.83
C GLU A 135 -22.32 0.16 18.98
N GLN A 136 -21.53 -0.33 18.02
CA GLN A 136 -20.80 0.55 17.09
C GLN A 136 -21.76 1.39 16.23
N LEU A 137 -22.81 0.77 15.67
CA LEU A 137 -23.81 1.48 14.87
C LEU A 137 -24.58 2.53 15.70
N ARG A 138 -24.97 2.17 16.93
CA ARG A 138 -25.65 3.09 17.86
C ARG A 138 -24.75 4.27 18.22
N ARG A 139 -23.47 4.00 18.51
CA ARG A 139 -22.48 5.03 18.86
C ARG A 139 -22.22 6.00 17.72
N ALA A 140 -22.08 5.50 16.49
CA ALA A 140 -21.92 6.35 15.32
C ALA A 140 -23.12 7.29 15.14
N ARG A 141 -24.35 6.75 15.20
CA ARG A 141 -25.59 7.53 15.11
C ARG A 141 -25.72 8.57 16.23
N ALA A 142 -25.40 8.21 17.47
CA ALA A 142 -25.41 9.12 18.61
C ALA A 142 -24.37 10.26 18.49
N ARG A 143 -23.37 10.09 17.62
CA ARG A 143 -22.35 11.10 17.29
C ARG A 143 -22.64 11.82 15.97
N GLY A 144 -23.86 11.71 15.44
CA GLY A 144 -24.29 12.41 14.24
C GLY A 144 -23.85 11.79 12.92
N VAL A 145 -23.27 10.58 12.92
CA VAL A 145 -22.88 9.91 11.67
C VAL A 145 -24.12 9.48 10.89
N THR A 146 -24.27 10.03 9.69
CA THR A 146 -25.24 9.58 8.68
C THR A 146 -24.50 8.92 7.53
N VAL A 147 -25.16 8.01 6.81
CA VAL A 147 -24.59 7.36 5.63
C VAL A 147 -25.60 7.47 4.50
N ARG A 148 -25.14 7.89 3.32
CA ARG A 148 -25.95 7.92 2.09
C ARG A 148 -25.23 7.24 0.94
N GLU A 149 -25.99 6.67 0.03
CA GLU A 149 -25.48 6.24 -1.27
C GLU A 149 -25.22 7.48 -2.15
N VAL A 150 -24.16 7.40 -2.95
CA VAL A 150 -23.73 8.46 -3.87
C VAL A 150 -23.94 7.98 -5.29
N PRO A 151 -24.78 8.66 -6.09
CA PRO A 151 -24.94 8.37 -7.50
C PRO A 151 -23.60 8.40 -8.25
N GLY A 152 -23.42 7.48 -9.20
CA GLY A 152 -22.20 7.41 -10.01
C GLY A 152 -21.90 8.71 -10.77
N ALA A 153 -22.94 9.45 -11.17
CA ALA A 153 -22.80 10.76 -11.82
C ALA A 153 -22.15 11.82 -10.90
N GLU A 154 -22.48 11.84 -9.61
CA GLU A 154 -21.90 12.76 -8.62
C GLU A 154 -20.39 12.49 -8.41
N LEU A 155 -19.97 11.22 -8.39
CA LEU A 155 -18.55 10.86 -8.29
C LEU A 155 -17.80 10.97 -9.61
N GLY A 156 -18.50 10.81 -10.72
CA GLY A 156 -17.97 10.95 -12.07
C GLY A 156 -17.59 12.38 -12.43
N ASP A 157 -18.30 13.39 -11.90
CA ASP A 157 -18.04 14.80 -12.20
C ASP A 157 -16.89 15.39 -11.34
N PRO A 158 -15.76 15.81 -11.95
CA PRO A 158 -14.63 16.47 -11.26
C PRO A 158 -15.02 17.69 -10.43
N ARG A 159 -16.11 18.37 -10.80
CA ARG A 159 -16.55 19.62 -10.17
C ARG A 159 -17.51 19.40 -9.01
N HIS A 160 -18.07 18.20 -8.87
CA HIS A 160 -19.05 17.92 -7.83
C HIS A 160 -18.42 17.99 -6.42
N PRO A 161 -19.08 18.65 -5.43
CA PRO A 161 -18.54 18.79 -4.08
C PRO A 161 -18.21 17.46 -3.40
N THR A 162 -19.05 16.44 -3.59
CA THR A 162 -18.83 15.10 -2.99
C THR A 162 -17.56 14.45 -3.51
N ARG A 163 -17.27 14.54 -4.81
CA ARG A 163 -16.02 13.98 -5.36
C ARG A 163 -14.79 14.68 -4.77
N ARG A 164 -14.83 16.02 -4.65
CA ARG A 164 -13.74 16.79 -4.01
C ARG A 164 -13.54 16.38 -2.55
N ALA A 165 -14.62 16.25 -1.80
CA ALA A 165 -14.57 15.80 -0.41
C ALA A 165 -13.98 14.38 -0.27
N VAL A 166 -14.33 13.46 -1.18
CA VAL A 166 -13.76 12.11 -1.21
C VAL A 166 -12.26 12.11 -1.56
N GLU A 167 -11.80 12.95 -2.49
CA GLU A 167 -10.36 13.05 -2.79
C GLU A 167 -9.58 13.67 -1.62
N LEU A 168 -10.15 14.64 -0.90
CA LEU A 168 -9.56 15.18 0.33
C LEU A 168 -9.46 14.11 1.43
N LEU A 169 -10.55 13.36 1.66
CA LEU A 169 -10.58 12.23 2.60
C LEU A 169 -9.51 11.19 2.23
N LYS A 170 -9.41 10.85 0.94
CA LYS A 170 -8.38 9.94 0.42
C LYS A 170 -6.97 10.46 0.70
N ALA A 171 -6.70 11.75 0.46
CA ALA A 171 -5.39 12.34 0.72
C ALA A 171 -5.04 12.27 2.21
N ARG A 172 -5.96 12.64 3.10
CA ARG A 172 -5.79 12.51 4.57
C ARG A 172 -5.55 11.07 4.99
N TRP A 173 -6.34 10.14 4.47
CA TRP A 173 -6.20 8.71 4.75
C TRP A 173 -4.85 8.16 4.28
N LEU A 174 -4.38 8.55 3.09
CA LEU A 174 -3.07 8.13 2.56
C LEU A 174 -1.90 8.74 3.37
N ALA A 175 -2.06 9.96 3.87
CA ALA A 175 -1.09 10.59 4.76
C ALA A 175 -1.00 9.88 6.12
N SER A 176 -2.12 9.35 6.63
CA SER A 176 -2.12 8.60 7.90
C SER A 176 -1.50 7.19 7.79
N ARG A 177 -1.29 6.67 6.57
CA ARG A 177 -0.72 5.33 6.35
C ARG A 177 0.80 5.33 6.50
N ARG A 178 1.29 4.30 7.20
CA ARG A 178 2.72 4.07 7.48
C ARG A 178 3.51 3.46 6.32
N MET A 179 2.82 3.06 5.26
CA MET A 179 3.39 2.40 4.09
C MET A 179 3.16 3.28 2.87
N ALA A 180 4.10 3.25 1.92
CA ALA A 180 3.85 3.90 0.63
C ALA A 180 2.61 3.29 -0.05
N PRO A 181 1.85 4.07 -0.84
CA PRO A 181 0.72 3.54 -1.58
C PRO A 181 1.15 2.36 -2.47
N MET A 182 0.38 1.28 -2.43
CA MET A 182 0.61 0.10 -3.25
C MET A 182 -0.19 0.17 -4.55
N GLY A 183 0.34 -0.47 -5.58
CA GLY A 183 -0.29 -0.63 -6.89
C GLY A 183 -1.11 -1.90 -7.04
N PHE A 184 -1.24 -2.37 -8.29
CA PHE A 184 -1.92 -3.62 -8.64
C PHE A 184 -3.36 -3.65 -8.12
N LEU A 185 -3.76 -4.68 -7.38
CA LEU A 185 -5.14 -4.92 -6.91
C LEU A 185 -5.56 -4.12 -5.65
N VAL A 186 -4.71 -3.22 -5.16
CA VAL A 186 -5.02 -2.37 -3.98
C VAL A 186 -4.95 -0.89 -4.31
N GLN A 187 -4.95 -0.54 -5.61
CA GLN A 187 -4.98 0.84 -6.06
C GLN A 187 -6.26 1.54 -5.65
N LEU A 188 -6.10 2.70 -5.01
CA LEU A 188 -7.19 3.51 -4.49
C LEU A 188 -7.63 4.58 -5.51
N ARG A 189 -8.69 4.27 -6.27
CA ARG A 189 -9.27 5.14 -7.29
C ARG A 189 -10.79 5.26 -7.08
N PRO A 190 -11.24 6.12 -6.16
CA PRO A 190 -12.66 6.22 -5.77
C PRO A 190 -13.62 6.52 -6.91
N HIS A 191 -13.19 7.32 -7.90
CA HIS A 191 -14.03 7.79 -9.01
C HIS A 191 -13.89 6.96 -10.30
N ALA A 192 -12.96 6.00 -10.36
CA ALA A 192 -12.77 5.19 -11.56
C ALA A 192 -13.97 4.26 -11.77
N PHE A 193 -14.49 4.23 -13.00
CA PHE A 193 -15.69 3.47 -13.39
C PHE A 193 -16.90 3.75 -12.48
N ALA A 194 -17.11 5.01 -12.11
CA ALA A 194 -18.19 5.41 -11.20
C ALA A 194 -19.59 4.99 -11.69
N SER A 195 -19.80 4.83 -13.01
CA SER A 195 -21.07 4.35 -13.57
C SER A 195 -21.34 2.87 -13.32
N GLU A 196 -20.30 2.07 -13.10
CA GLU A 196 -20.41 0.60 -12.89
C GLU A 196 -20.33 0.23 -11.40
N ARG A 197 -20.04 1.20 -10.52
CA ARG A 197 -19.75 0.98 -9.09
C ARG A 197 -20.79 1.68 -8.24
N HIS A 198 -21.05 1.11 -7.06
CA HIS A 198 -21.80 1.80 -6.03
C HIS A 198 -20.84 2.52 -5.08
N ALA A 199 -21.30 3.58 -4.46
CA ALA A 199 -20.51 4.32 -3.49
C ALA A 199 -21.37 4.83 -2.34
N PHE A 200 -20.77 4.88 -1.16
CA PHE A 200 -21.41 5.37 0.06
C PHE A 200 -20.48 6.35 0.73
N VAL A 201 -21.03 7.46 1.23
CA VAL A 201 -20.31 8.41 2.07
C VAL A 201 -20.91 8.42 3.46
N ALA A 202 -20.05 8.54 4.46
CA ALA A 202 -20.44 8.81 5.83
C ALA A 202 -20.19 10.29 6.12
N GLU A 203 -21.19 10.97 6.65
CA GLU A 203 -21.17 12.40 6.90
C GLU A 203 -21.43 12.68 8.39
N VAL A 204 -20.79 13.74 8.91
CA VAL A 204 -21.08 14.33 10.23
C VAL A 204 -21.17 15.84 9.99
N ASP A 205 -22.28 16.45 10.39
CA ASP A 205 -22.55 17.89 10.18
C ASP A 205 -22.31 18.34 8.73
N GLY A 206 -22.67 17.49 7.76
CA GLY A 206 -22.51 17.73 6.32
C GLY A 206 -21.08 17.52 5.77
N ALA A 207 -20.10 17.21 6.61
CA ALA A 207 -18.73 16.92 6.20
C ALA A 207 -18.52 15.42 5.97
N VAL A 208 -17.91 15.04 4.84
CA VAL A 208 -17.57 13.64 4.53
C VAL A 208 -16.42 13.16 5.42
N VAL A 209 -16.71 12.21 6.32
CA VAL A 209 -15.75 11.60 7.27
C VAL A 209 -15.45 10.13 6.97
N GLY A 210 -16.15 9.54 5.99
CA GLY A 210 -15.92 8.18 5.55
C GLY A 210 -16.41 7.95 4.12
N PHE A 211 -15.84 6.97 3.45
CA PHE A 211 -16.19 6.59 2.09
C PHE A 211 -16.07 5.08 1.91
N LEU A 212 -16.98 4.49 1.14
CA LEU A 212 -16.94 3.10 0.73
C LEU A 212 -17.30 2.99 -0.74
N SER A 213 -16.39 2.47 -1.57
CA SER A 213 -16.73 2.04 -2.92
C SER A 213 -17.04 0.54 -2.97
N VAL A 214 -17.95 0.17 -3.87
CA VAL A 214 -18.39 -1.20 -4.07
C VAL A 214 -18.30 -1.54 -5.55
N SER A 215 -17.51 -2.57 -5.85
CA SER A 215 -17.29 -3.06 -7.21
C SER A 215 -18.10 -4.33 -7.45
N PRO A 216 -18.67 -4.52 -8.65
CA PRO A 216 -19.44 -5.71 -8.96
C PRO A 216 -18.54 -6.94 -9.11
N VAL A 217 -19.08 -8.10 -8.71
CA VAL A 217 -18.56 -9.43 -9.01
C VAL A 217 -19.61 -10.14 -9.86
N TYR A 218 -19.59 -9.81 -11.15
CA TYR A 218 -20.71 -10.04 -12.07
C TYR A 218 -21.16 -11.50 -12.13
N ALA A 219 -20.22 -12.45 -12.31
CA ALA A 219 -20.57 -13.87 -12.43
C ALA A 219 -21.07 -14.50 -11.12
N ARG A 220 -21.10 -13.73 -10.02
CA ARG A 220 -21.65 -14.11 -8.71
C ARG A 220 -22.85 -13.27 -8.31
N GLU A 221 -23.28 -12.35 -9.19
CA GLU A 221 -24.31 -11.35 -8.90
C GLU A 221 -24.07 -10.66 -7.55
N GLY A 222 -22.80 -10.36 -7.27
CA GLY A 222 -22.36 -9.98 -5.93
C GLY A 222 -21.52 -8.72 -5.91
N TRP A 223 -21.14 -8.31 -4.71
CA TRP A 223 -20.46 -7.05 -4.44
C TRP A 223 -19.16 -7.25 -3.68
N PHE A 224 -18.12 -6.55 -4.11
CA PHE A 224 -16.87 -6.39 -3.39
C PHE A 224 -16.76 -4.98 -2.81
N LEU A 225 -16.84 -4.89 -1.49
CA LEU A 225 -16.65 -3.65 -0.72
C LEU A 225 -15.14 -3.34 -0.71
N GLN A 226 -14.72 -2.50 -1.64
CA GLN A 226 -13.32 -2.36 -2.04
C GLN A 226 -12.59 -1.27 -1.27
N ASP A 227 -12.98 -0.01 -1.47
CA ASP A 227 -12.25 1.13 -0.92
C ASP A 227 -12.96 1.64 0.34
N LEU A 228 -12.67 1.03 1.50
CA LEU A 228 -13.20 1.48 2.79
C LEU A 228 -12.26 2.49 3.46
N LEU A 229 -12.62 3.76 3.38
CA LEU A 229 -11.89 4.89 3.96
C LEU A 229 -12.65 5.41 5.16
N ARG A 230 -11.91 5.69 6.24
CA ARG A 230 -12.40 6.34 7.43
C ARG A 230 -11.39 7.42 7.81
N ASP A 231 -11.88 8.62 8.04
CA ASP A 231 -11.06 9.69 8.57
C ASP A 231 -10.56 9.33 9.98
N PRO A 232 -9.28 9.57 10.33
CA PRO A 232 -8.77 9.31 11.67
C PRO A 232 -9.60 9.96 12.79
N GLU A 233 -10.23 11.11 12.52
CA GLU A 233 -11.05 11.85 13.47
C GLU A 233 -12.53 11.47 13.43
N ALA A 234 -12.93 10.61 12.48
CA ALA A 234 -14.31 10.16 12.37
C ALA A 234 -14.76 9.40 13.63
N PRO A 235 -16.02 9.55 14.07
CA PRO A 235 -16.55 8.81 15.21
C PRO A 235 -16.38 7.29 15.07
N ASN A 236 -16.18 6.62 16.21
CA ASN A 236 -16.16 5.16 16.24
C ASN A 236 -17.51 4.59 15.76
N GLY A 237 -17.45 3.55 14.92
CA GLY A 237 -18.61 3.00 14.24
C GLY A 237 -18.86 3.54 12.83
N THR A 238 -18.10 4.53 12.36
CA THR A 238 -18.25 5.09 10.99
C THR A 238 -18.03 4.03 9.90
N ALA A 239 -16.95 3.25 10.03
CA ALA A 239 -16.64 2.19 9.06
C ALA A 239 -17.69 1.06 9.09
N GLU A 240 -18.18 0.72 10.28
CA GLU A 240 -19.28 -0.23 10.49
C GLU A 240 -20.59 0.27 9.86
N SER A 241 -20.86 1.56 9.95
CA SER A 241 -22.06 2.18 9.37
C SER A 241 -22.03 2.16 7.84
N LEU A 242 -20.86 2.39 7.24
CA LEU A 242 -20.66 2.24 5.78
C LEU A 242 -20.90 0.79 5.33
N VAL A 243 -20.34 -0.19 6.05
CA VAL A 243 -20.54 -1.62 5.74
C VAL A 243 -22.01 -2.02 5.93
N ASP A 244 -22.68 -1.56 7.00
CA ASP A 244 -24.10 -1.83 7.24
C ASP A 244 -24.98 -1.26 6.11
N ALA A 245 -24.73 -0.02 5.66
CA ALA A 245 -25.45 0.58 4.55
C ALA A 245 -25.25 -0.21 3.25
N ALA A 246 -24.01 -0.57 2.91
CA ALA A 246 -23.71 -1.33 1.71
C ALA A 246 -24.31 -2.75 1.75
N MET A 247 -24.29 -3.43 2.89
CA MET A 247 -24.91 -4.76 3.05
C MET A 247 -26.44 -4.70 2.90
N ARG A 248 -27.09 -3.68 3.46
CA ARG A 248 -28.54 -3.48 3.30
C ARG A 248 -28.91 -3.19 1.85
N ALA A 249 -28.14 -2.32 1.18
CA ALA A 249 -28.33 -2.02 -0.24
C ALA A 249 -28.10 -3.27 -1.13
N ALA A 250 -27.12 -4.10 -0.79
CA ALA A 250 -26.88 -5.37 -1.48
C ALA A 250 -28.09 -6.31 -1.34
N ALA A 251 -28.62 -6.44 -0.12
CA ALA A 251 -29.78 -7.27 0.17
C ALA A 251 -31.04 -6.79 -0.57
N SER A 252 -31.32 -5.48 -0.56
CA SER A 252 -32.47 -4.90 -1.26
C SER A 252 -32.35 -4.99 -2.77
N SER A 253 -31.12 -5.03 -3.30
CA SER A 253 -30.83 -5.21 -4.73
C SER A 253 -30.77 -6.69 -5.15
N GLY A 254 -31.19 -7.63 -4.29
CA GLY A 254 -31.24 -9.06 -4.58
C GLY A 254 -29.87 -9.75 -4.68
N ARG A 255 -28.79 -9.10 -4.24
CA ARG A 255 -27.43 -9.68 -4.31
C ARG A 255 -27.32 -10.85 -3.33
N ARG A 256 -26.56 -11.89 -3.72
CA ARG A 256 -26.38 -13.12 -2.92
C ARG A 256 -24.95 -13.33 -2.43
N TYR A 257 -24.03 -12.50 -2.88
CA TYR A 257 -22.63 -12.58 -2.52
C TYR A 257 -22.09 -11.20 -2.18
N VAL A 258 -21.49 -11.06 -1.01
CA VAL A 258 -20.74 -9.88 -0.62
C VAL A 258 -19.40 -10.30 -0.03
N THR A 259 -18.34 -9.51 -0.27
CA THR A 259 -17.06 -9.68 0.40
C THR A 259 -16.38 -8.34 0.72
N LEU A 260 -15.53 -8.35 1.76
CA LEU A 260 -14.58 -7.28 2.10
C LEU A 260 -13.18 -7.59 1.55
N GLY A 261 -13.05 -8.61 0.69
CA GLY A 261 -11.81 -9.03 0.05
C GLY A 261 -10.79 -9.63 1.02
N LEU A 262 -9.58 -9.84 0.50
CA LEU A 262 -8.48 -10.52 1.18
C LEU A 262 -8.14 -9.93 2.55
N ALA A 263 -8.08 -10.77 3.59
CA ALA A 263 -7.31 -10.57 4.81
C ALA A 263 -5.95 -11.27 4.62
N PRO A 264 -4.88 -10.53 4.27
CA PRO A 264 -3.63 -11.14 3.87
C PRO A 264 -3.00 -11.89 5.04
N LEU A 265 -2.40 -13.05 4.75
CA LEU A 265 -1.69 -13.89 5.72
C LEU A 265 -2.56 -14.39 6.89
N ALA A 266 -3.89 -14.38 6.73
CA ALA A 266 -4.84 -15.05 7.60
C ALA A 266 -5.01 -16.53 7.21
N GLY A 267 -5.51 -17.36 8.13
CA GLY A 267 -5.76 -18.77 7.85
C GLY A 267 -4.48 -19.63 7.74
N PRO A 268 -4.54 -20.77 7.03
CA PRO A 268 -3.48 -21.77 7.01
C PRO A 268 -2.32 -21.38 6.07
N VAL A 269 -1.59 -20.32 6.40
CA VAL A 269 -0.40 -19.88 5.64
C VAL A 269 0.88 -20.58 6.10
N ARG A 270 1.84 -20.74 5.19
CA ARG A 270 3.13 -21.44 5.46
C ARG A 270 3.93 -20.75 6.59
N PRO A 271 4.77 -21.49 7.34
CA PRO A 271 5.51 -20.95 8.48
C PRO A 271 6.32 -19.67 8.18
N TRP A 272 7.03 -19.63 7.05
CA TRP A 272 7.84 -18.47 6.67
C TRP A 272 6.98 -17.25 6.30
N LEU A 273 5.76 -17.45 5.79
CA LEU A 273 4.79 -16.37 5.58
C LEU A 273 4.22 -15.84 6.90
N ARG A 274 4.06 -16.70 7.91
CA ARG A 274 3.72 -16.27 9.28
C ARG A 274 4.84 -15.41 9.89
N LEU A 275 6.10 -15.77 9.64
CA LEU A 275 7.24 -14.96 10.03
C LEU A 275 7.23 -13.61 9.31
N ALA A 276 7.00 -13.60 7.98
CA ALA A 276 6.85 -12.36 7.21
C ALA A 276 5.72 -11.47 7.75
N ARG A 277 4.59 -12.06 8.17
CA ARG A 277 3.49 -11.35 8.85
C ARG A 277 3.96 -10.69 10.14
N ALA A 278 4.72 -11.41 10.97
CA ALA A 278 5.25 -10.90 12.23
C ALA A 278 6.24 -9.74 12.00
N CYS A 279 7.18 -9.90 11.06
CA CYS A 279 8.14 -8.86 10.68
C CYS A 279 7.48 -7.64 10.02
N GLY A 280 6.40 -7.86 9.27
CA GLY A 280 5.63 -6.81 8.59
C GLY A 280 4.64 -6.05 9.48
N ARG A 281 4.37 -6.53 10.70
CA ARG A 281 3.41 -5.93 11.65
C ARG A 281 3.63 -4.43 11.92
N PRO A 282 4.88 -3.91 12.03
CA PRO A 282 5.07 -2.48 12.19
C PRO A 282 4.47 -1.69 11.03
N LEU A 283 4.55 -2.22 9.80
CA LEU A 283 4.16 -1.62 8.52
C LEU A 283 2.66 -1.74 8.22
N PHE A 284 2.09 -2.92 8.48
CA PHE A 284 0.69 -3.20 8.18
C PHE A 284 0.08 -4.08 9.27
N ASP A 285 -1.11 -3.68 9.75
CA ASP A 285 -1.83 -4.41 10.79
C ASP A 285 -2.70 -5.52 10.18
N PHE A 286 -2.05 -6.62 9.80
CA PHE A 286 -2.71 -7.79 9.21
C PHE A 286 -3.78 -8.40 10.14
N GLU A 287 -3.46 -8.50 11.43
CA GLU A 287 -4.34 -9.13 12.41
C GLU A 287 -5.53 -8.22 12.73
N GLY A 288 -5.30 -6.92 12.95
CA GLY A 288 -6.37 -5.95 13.15
C GLY A 288 -7.34 -5.89 11.95
N LEU A 289 -6.84 -6.01 10.72
CA LEU A 289 -7.69 -6.11 9.53
C LEU A 289 -8.55 -7.38 9.54
N ARG A 290 -7.97 -8.54 9.88
CA ARG A 290 -8.71 -9.80 9.99
C ARG A 290 -9.76 -9.75 11.10
N THR A 291 -9.44 -9.19 12.27
CA THR A 291 -10.37 -8.99 13.39
C THR A 291 -11.48 -8.01 12.99
N PHE A 292 -11.14 -6.91 12.32
CA PHE A 292 -12.12 -5.95 11.81
C PHE A 292 -13.15 -6.62 10.89
N LYS A 293 -12.71 -7.49 9.99
CA LYS A 293 -13.61 -8.22 9.09
C LYS A 293 -14.42 -9.29 9.85
N ALA A 294 -13.81 -9.97 10.82
CA ALA A 294 -14.46 -11.02 11.61
C ALA A 294 -15.65 -10.54 12.44
N LYS A 295 -15.62 -9.28 12.91
CA LYS A 295 -16.71 -8.73 13.75
C LYS A 295 -18.08 -8.69 13.03
N PHE A 296 -18.05 -8.72 11.71
CA PHE A 296 -19.25 -8.77 10.86
C PHE A 296 -19.75 -10.20 10.62
N ARG A 297 -19.20 -11.21 11.33
CA ARG A 297 -19.66 -12.61 11.35
C ARG A 297 -19.95 -13.18 9.95
N PRO A 298 -18.93 -13.33 9.09
CA PRO A 298 -19.11 -13.92 7.77
C PRO A 298 -19.66 -15.33 7.82
N ASP A 299 -20.41 -15.71 6.78
CA ASP A 299 -20.92 -17.06 6.59
C ASP A 299 -19.76 -18.05 6.40
N ALA A 300 -18.70 -17.62 5.70
CA ALA A 300 -17.50 -18.42 5.49
C ALA A 300 -16.23 -17.57 5.29
N TRP A 301 -15.09 -18.23 5.44
CA TRP A 301 -13.79 -17.71 5.03
C TRP A 301 -13.29 -18.54 3.85
N VAL A 302 -13.13 -17.87 2.70
CA VAL A 302 -12.66 -18.52 1.47
C VAL A 302 -11.15 -18.31 1.35
N PRO A 303 -10.35 -19.39 1.24
CA PRO A 303 -8.91 -19.27 1.10
C PRO A 303 -8.54 -18.66 -0.26
N ILE A 304 -7.57 -17.76 -0.23
CA ILE A 304 -7.06 -17.05 -1.40
C ILE A 304 -5.62 -17.45 -1.64
N HIS A 305 -5.30 -17.75 -2.89
CA HIS A 305 -4.07 -18.38 -3.27
C HIS A 305 -3.22 -17.50 -4.20
N LEU A 306 -1.93 -17.76 -4.16
CA LEU A 306 -0.98 -17.41 -5.20
C LEU A 306 -0.62 -18.70 -5.92
N SER A 307 -1.16 -18.88 -7.12
CA SER A 307 -0.92 -20.07 -7.93
C SER A 307 0.26 -19.85 -8.87
N HIS A 308 1.09 -20.88 -9.04
CA HIS A 308 2.29 -20.78 -9.86
C HIS A 308 2.60 -22.10 -10.57
N PRO A 309 3.05 -22.07 -11.83
CA PRO A 309 3.25 -23.29 -12.63
C PRO A 309 4.47 -24.10 -12.21
N SER A 310 5.49 -23.49 -11.58
CA SER A 310 6.71 -24.20 -11.20
C SER A 310 6.61 -24.79 -9.78
N PRO A 311 6.84 -26.10 -9.56
CA PRO A 311 6.76 -26.72 -8.22
C PRO A 311 7.69 -26.09 -7.17
N ARG A 312 8.86 -25.59 -7.59
CA ARG A 312 9.84 -24.90 -6.71
C ARG A 312 9.71 -23.36 -6.76
N GLY A 313 8.69 -22.85 -7.45
CA GLY A 313 8.54 -21.43 -7.77
C GLY A 313 7.91 -20.55 -6.69
N GLY A 314 7.55 -21.08 -5.52
CA GLY A 314 6.75 -20.35 -4.53
C GLY A 314 7.37 -19.03 -4.06
N LEU A 315 8.67 -19.02 -3.76
CA LEU A 315 9.38 -17.79 -3.36
C LEU A 315 9.51 -16.79 -4.51
N ALA A 316 9.78 -17.28 -5.72
CA ALA A 316 9.85 -16.44 -6.92
C ALA A 316 8.48 -15.80 -7.23
N ALA A 317 7.39 -16.57 -7.11
CA ALA A 317 6.04 -16.07 -7.29
C ALA A 317 5.68 -14.98 -6.27
N VAL A 318 6.10 -15.15 -5.01
CA VAL A 318 5.88 -14.13 -3.97
C VAL A 318 6.69 -12.87 -4.29
N TYR A 319 7.95 -13.01 -4.70
CA TYR A 319 8.78 -11.89 -5.14
C TYR A 319 8.16 -11.14 -6.33
N ASP A 320 7.72 -11.88 -7.35
CA ASP A 320 7.08 -11.31 -8.54
C ASP A 320 5.76 -10.58 -8.16
N ALA A 321 4.95 -11.17 -7.28
CA ALA A 321 3.75 -10.50 -6.75
C ALA A 321 4.07 -9.23 -5.95
N LEU A 322 5.10 -9.25 -5.09
CA LEU A 322 5.53 -8.06 -4.36
C LEU A 322 6.01 -6.95 -5.30
N ARG A 323 6.71 -7.30 -6.39
CA ARG A 323 7.11 -6.33 -7.43
C ARG A 323 5.91 -5.71 -8.14
N ALA A 324 4.85 -6.49 -8.38
CA ALA A 324 3.59 -5.97 -8.92
C ALA A 324 2.96 -4.93 -7.98
N PHE A 325 2.89 -5.22 -6.67
CA PHE A 325 2.39 -4.25 -5.68
C PHE A 325 3.28 -3.01 -5.54
N ALA A 326 4.59 -3.15 -5.68
CA ALA A 326 5.54 -2.04 -5.63
C ALA A 326 5.58 -1.19 -6.92
N GLN A 327 4.81 -1.55 -7.96
CA GLN A 327 4.79 -0.89 -9.28
C GLN A 327 6.20 -0.73 -9.89
N GLY A 328 7.04 -1.76 -9.74
CA GLY A 328 8.37 -1.80 -10.34
C GLY A 328 9.48 -2.23 -9.38
N SER A 329 10.16 -1.25 -8.76
CA SER A 329 11.33 -1.51 -7.92
C SER A 329 10.97 -1.58 -6.43
N LEU A 330 11.19 -2.75 -5.83
CA LEU A 330 11.04 -2.96 -4.38
C LEU A 330 11.95 -2.02 -3.57
N LEU A 331 13.14 -1.69 -4.08
CA LEU A 331 14.05 -0.76 -3.42
C LEU A 331 13.41 0.63 -3.33
N ARG A 332 12.89 1.16 -4.45
CA ARG A 332 12.23 2.48 -4.46
C ARG A 332 11.01 2.50 -3.54
N PHE A 333 10.21 1.43 -3.55
CA PHE A 333 9.07 1.29 -2.64
C PHE A 333 9.50 1.22 -1.16
N GLY A 334 10.58 0.49 -0.88
CA GLY A 334 11.17 0.39 0.45
C GLY A 334 11.67 1.74 0.96
N VAL A 335 12.42 2.48 0.14
CA VAL A 335 12.88 3.84 0.46
C VAL A 335 11.69 4.78 0.68
N ALA A 336 10.70 4.79 -0.22
CA ALA A 336 9.50 5.62 -0.05
C ALA A 336 8.70 5.28 1.23
N THR A 337 8.65 3.99 1.59
CA THR A 337 8.03 3.53 2.83
C THR A 337 8.83 3.94 4.06
N LEU A 338 10.16 3.91 3.99
CA LEU A 338 11.04 4.34 5.06
C LEU A 338 10.97 5.86 5.27
N LEU A 339 10.87 6.64 4.19
CA LEU A 339 10.67 8.10 4.24
C LEU A 339 9.38 8.48 4.99
N ARG A 340 8.32 7.67 4.89
CA ARG A 340 7.09 7.83 5.69
C ARG A 340 7.26 7.48 7.18
N ARG A 341 8.46 7.09 7.63
CA ARG A 341 8.78 6.73 9.02
C ARG A 341 9.84 7.64 9.61
N PRO A 342 9.47 8.88 9.96
CA PRO A 342 10.41 9.86 10.49
C PRO A 342 11.18 9.35 11.71
N ARG A 343 10.55 8.58 12.60
CA ARG A 343 11.21 8.03 13.79
C ARG A 343 12.27 6.97 13.47
N LEU A 344 12.04 6.09 12.50
CA LEU A 344 13.03 5.07 12.15
C LEU A 344 14.24 5.70 11.46
N LEU A 345 14.00 6.69 10.60
CA LEU A 345 15.08 7.45 9.95
C LEU A 345 15.94 8.18 10.97
N VAL A 346 15.31 8.94 11.88
CA VAL A 346 16.06 9.65 12.92
C VAL A 346 16.79 8.69 13.85
N HIS A 347 16.20 7.53 14.17
CA HIS A 347 16.89 6.51 14.96
C HIS A 347 18.09 5.92 14.22
N ALA A 348 17.96 5.60 12.93
CA ALA A 348 19.07 5.12 12.11
C ALA A 348 20.19 6.19 12.02
N LEU A 349 19.84 7.46 11.82
CA LEU A 349 20.80 8.57 11.85
C LEU A 349 21.52 8.66 13.20
N ALA A 350 20.78 8.60 14.32
CA ALA A 350 21.36 8.64 15.65
C ALA A 350 22.33 7.46 15.90
N VAL A 351 21.95 6.25 15.49
CA VAL A 351 22.78 5.05 15.66
C VAL A 351 24.02 5.09 14.77
N LEU A 352 23.91 5.58 13.54
CA LEU A 352 25.04 5.71 12.61
C LEU A 352 26.00 6.84 13.01
N LEU A 353 25.50 7.87 13.70
CA LEU A 353 26.32 8.97 14.20
C LEU A 353 27.27 8.50 15.32
N VAL A 354 26.84 7.60 16.21
CA VAL A 354 27.68 7.08 17.32
C VAL A 354 29.05 6.54 16.88
N PRO A 355 29.15 5.56 15.96
CA PRO A 355 30.45 5.05 15.51
C PRO A 355 31.24 6.09 14.72
N TRP A 356 30.57 7.00 13.99
CA TRP A 356 31.24 8.10 13.30
C TRP A 356 31.92 9.05 14.29
N THR A 357 31.21 9.47 15.32
CA THR A 357 31.74 10.31 16.40
C THR A 357 32.89 9.62 17.14
N ALA A 358 32.80 8.31 17.36
CA ALA A 358 33.89 7.53 17.95
C ALA A 358 35.13 7.50 17.04
N LEU A 359 34.95 7.36 15.73
CA LEU A 359 36.05 7.44 14.76
C LEU A 359 36.70 8.83 14.75
N LEU A 360 35.90 9.91 14.80
CA LEU A 360 36.41 11.29 14.87
C LEU A 360 37.23 11.56 16.14
N ALA A 361 36.99 10.83 17.23
CA ALA A 361 37.75 10.96 18.47
C ALA A 361 39.11 10.23 18.43
N LEU A 362 39.38 9.43 17.40
CA LEU A 362 40.65 8.70 17.31
C LEU A 362 41.82 9.64 16.98
N PRO A 363 43.00 9.48 17.63
CA PRO A 363 44.18 10.29 17.33
C PRO A 363 44.62 10.23 15.85
N SER A 364 44.38 9.10 15.19
CA SER A 364 44.69 8.90 13.76
C SER A 364 43.90 9.83 12.82
N THR A 365 42.79 10.41 13.29
CA THR A 365 41.98 11.34 12.49
C THR A 365 42.36 12.80 12.68
N ALA A 366 43.28 13.13 13.59
CA ALA A 366 43.74 14.49 13.85
C ALA A 366 44.29 15.19 12.58
N ARG A 367 44.83 14.42 11.63
CA ARG A 367 45.30 14.92 10.33
C ARG A 367 44.22 15.62 9.48
N TRP A 368 42.94 15.37 9.75
CA TRP A 368 41.79 15.93 9.03
C TRP A 368 41.26 17.21 9.66
N PHE A 369 41.90 17.70 10.73
CA PHE A 369 41.48 18.87 11.46
C PHE A 369 42.61 19.89 11.56
N PRO A 370 42.33 21.20 11.40
CA PRO A 370 43.34 22.25 11.55
C PRO A 370 44.04 22.25 12.92
N SER A 371 43.37 21.77 13.97
CA SER A 371 43.93 21.60 15.31
C SER A 371 43.17 20.55 16.12
N VAL A 372 43.80 20.04 17.18
CA VAL A 372 43.18 19.11 18.13
C VAL A 372 41.95 19.74 18.81
N GLN A 373 41.96 21.06 19.04
CA GLN A 373 40.81 21.78 19.60
C GLN A 373 39.61 21.74 18.65
N VAL A 374 39.82 21.91 17.34
CA VAL A 374 38.77 21.82 16.32
C VAL A 374 38.22 20.38 16.24
N GLN A 375 39.08 19.37 16.32
CA GLN A 375 38.66 17.97 16.38
C GLN A 375 37.72 17.71 17.58
N TRP A 376 38.10 18.14 18.79
CA TRP A 376 37.26 17.95 19.97
C TRP A 376 35.96 18.79 19.94
N ALA A 377 35.98 19.97 19.30
CA ALA A 377 34.77 20.75 19.09
C ALA A 377 33.75 20.00 18.21
N TRP A 378 34.22 19.34 17.15
CA TRP A 378 33.38 18.47 16.30
C TRP A 378 32.84 17.26 17.06
N VAL A 379 33.69 16.58 17.84
CA VAL A 379 33.24 15.45 18.69
C VAL A 379 32.15 15.90 19.67
N LEU A 380 32.32 17.05 20.34
CA LEU A 380 31.33 17.57 21.28
C LEU A 380 30.01 17.93 20.59
N PHE A 381 30.08 18.55 19.42
CA PHE A 381 28.92 18.86 18.58
C PHE A 381 28.14 17.58 18.22
N ASP A 382 28.85 16.57 17.73
CA ASP A 382 28.28 15.27 17.35
C ASP A 382 27.63 14.52 18.52
N VAL A 383 28.24 14.58 19.71
CA VAL A 383 27.66 14.03 20.94
C VAL A 383 26.34 14.76 21.27
N GLY A 384 26.33 16.09 21.20
CA GLY A 384 25.13 16.90 21.41
C GLY A 384 24.03 16.58 20.39
N LEU A 385 24.40 16.46 19.11
CA LEU A 385 23.52 16.09 18.01
C LEU A 385 22.93 14.68 18.23
N THR A 386 23.77 13.71 18.61
CA THR A 386 23.36 12.34 18.94
C THR A 386 22.32 12.31 20.07
N VAL A 387 22.58 13.02 21.17
CA VAL A 387 21.64 13.15 22.30
C VAL A 387 20.32 13.78 21.85
N GLY A 388 20.41 14.85 21.04
CA GLY A 388 19.25 15.51 20.44
C GLY A 388 18.40 14.57 19.59
N LEU A 389 19.04 13.78 18.71
CA LEU A 389 18.36 12.81 17.84
C LEU A 389 17.71 11.68 18.66
N PHE A 390 18.40 11.12 19.67
CA PHE A 390 17.79 10.10 20.56
C PHE A 390 16.62 10.67 21.38
N SER A 391 16.71 11.92 21.82
CA SER A 391 15.60 12.62 22.47
C SER A 391 14.39 12.74 21.53
N LEU A 392 14.61 13.09 20.26
CA LEU A 392 13.58 13.17 19.22
C LEU A 392 12.92 11.81 18.94
N VAL A 393 13.70 10.72 18.96
CA VAL A 393 13.21 9.34 18.80
C VAL A 393 12.28 8.95 19.96
N ARG A 394 12.67 9.27 21.21
CA ARG A 394 11.86 8.99 22.41
C ARG A 394 10.59 9.82 22.44
N ARG A 395 10.70 11.14 22.22
CA ARG A 395 9.58 12.07 22.22
C ARG A 395 9.78 13.10 21.12
N TRP A 396 9.00 12.94 20.06
CA TRP A 396 9.05 13.84 18.92
C TRP A 396 8.58 15.25 19.31
N ARG A 397 9.38 16.26 18.96
CA ARG A 397 9.07 17.69 19.16
C ARG A 397 9.45 18.44 17.89
N ASP A 398 8.51 19.11 17.23
CA ASP A 398 8.77 19.76 15.93
C ASP A 398 9.76 20.92 16.03
N SER A 399 9.77 21.63 17.16
CA SER A 399 10.78 22.66 17.44
C SER A 399 12.18 22.07 17.54
N LEU A 400 12.35 20.94 18.25
CA LEU A 400 13.62 20.25 18.33
C LEU A 400 14.05 19.69 16.97
N ALA A 401 13.13 19.12 16.18
CA ALA A 401 13.43 18.66 14.83
C ALA A 401 13.93 19.80 13.94
N THR A 402 13.33 20.98 14.05
CA THR A 402 13.73 22.17 13.27
C THR A 402 15.11 22.67 13.71
N VAL A 403 15.38 22.71 15.02
CA VAL A 403 16.70 23.08 15.54
C VAL A 403 17.78 22.10 15.07
N LEU A 404 17.57 20.79 15.24
CA LEU A 404 18.53 19.77 14.81
C LEU A 404 18.71 19.76 13.29
N GLY A 405 17.65 20.01 12.52
CA GLY A 405 17.71 20.15 11.06
C GLY A 405 18.55 21.36 10.63
N GLY A 406 18.40 22.49 11.35
CA GLY A 406 19.21 23.68 11.14
C GLY A 406 20.68 23.49 11.53
N LEU A 407 20.94 22.86 12.68
CA LEU A 407 22.31 22.55 13.13
C LEU A 407 23.04 21.62 12.16
N THR A 408 22.37 20.59 11.66
CA THR A 408 22.93 19.67 10.65
C THR A 408 23.14 20.32 9.28
N ALA A 409 22.31 21.30 8.90
CA ALA A 409 22.53 22.10 7.71
C ALA A 409 23.76 23.01 7.85
N ALA A 410 23.91 23.68 9.00
CA ALA A 410 25.08 24.51 9.29
C ALA A 410 26.36 23.67 9.33
N ASP A 411 26.31 22.48 9.93
CA ASP A 411 27.38 21.48 9.88
C ASP A 411 27.72 21.11 8.43
N ALA A 412 26.75 20.78 7.58
CA ALA A 412 27.00 20.47 6.17
C ALA A 412 27.76 21.60 5.45
N CYS A 413 27.40 22.85 5.68
CA CYS A 413 28.09 24.01 5.13
C CYS A 413 29.51 24.16 5.69
N LEU A 414 29.69 24.03 7.00
CA LEU A 414 31.00 24.17 7.66
C LEU A 414 31.96 23.04 7.24
N THR A 415 31.46 21.81 7.20
CA THR A 415 32.19 20.63 6.75
C THR A 415 32.56 20.72 5.27
N PHE A 416 31.69 21.29 4.41
CA PHE A 416 32.03 21.57 3.02
C PHE A 416 33.17 22.60 2.90
N VAL A 417 33.11 23.70 3.66
CA VAL A 417 34.17 24.70 3.67
C VAL A 417 35.49 24.08 4.14
N GLN A 418 35.50 23.37 5.27
CA GLN A 418 36.69 22.68 5.79
C GLN A 418 37.23 21.65 4.78
N ALA A 419 36.33 20.90 4.11
CA ALA A 419 36.72 19.95 3.09
C ALA A 419 37.49 20.62 1.95
N VAL A 420 36.95 21.71 1.40
CA VAL A 420 37.56 22.44 0.27
C VAL A 420 38.85 23.16 0.69
N THR A 421 38.86 23.83 1.84
CA THR A 421 39.99 24.67 2.24
C THR A 421 41.14 23.90 2.89
N TYR A 422 40.87 22.75 3.51
CA TYR A 422 41.85 22.02 4.32
C TYR A 422 42.02 20.55 3.90
N ASN A 423 40.93 19.79 3.71
CA ASN A 423 41.04 18.34 3.49
C ASN A 423 41.42 17.96 2.06
N VAL A 424 40.91 18.67 1.05
CA VAL A 424 41.16 18.39 -0.38
C VAL A 424 42.66 18.45 -0.72
N PRO A 425 43.42 19.47 -0.28
CA PRO A 425 44.88 19.51 -0.49
C PRO A 425 45.65 18.33 0.15
N LEU A 426 45.09 17.69 1.17
CA LEU A 426 45.72 16.58 1.91
C LEU A 426 45.33 15.19 1.34
N ALA A 427 44.35 15.14 0.43
CA ALA A 427 43.83 13.90 -0.12
C ALA A 427 44.79 13.31 -1.17
N SER A 428 45.35 12.14 -0.89
CA SER A 428 46.31 11.47 -1.78
C SER A 428 45.83 10.10 -2.28
N SER A 429 44.86 9.49 -1.59
CA SER A 429 44.31 8.18 -1.94
C SER A 429 42.83 8.25 -2.30
N ALA A 430 42.33 7.26 -3.04
CA ALA A 430 40.89 7.12 -3.32
C ALA A 430 40.05 6.99 -2.03
N LEU A 431 40.63 6.44 -0.96
CA LEU A 431 40.00 6.31 0.34
C LEU A 431 39.84 7.67 1.04
N ASP A 432 40.83 8.56 0.92
CA ASP A 432 40.76 9.92 1.44
C ASP A 432 39.61 10.71 0.78
N TRP A 433 39.49 10.61 -0.54
CA TRP A 433 38.39 11.22 -1.28
C TRP A 433 37.03 10.67 -0.87
N ALA A 434 36.93 9.36 -0.60
CA ALA A 434 35.70 8.75 -0.12
C ALA A 434 35.32 9.26 1.29
N ILE A 435 36.29 9.41 2.20
CA ILE A 435 36.05 9.97 3.54
C ILE A 435 35.55 11.40 3.44
N ILE A 436 36.19 12.24 2.63
CA ILE A 436 35.77 13.64 2.44
C ILE A 436 34.35 13.70 1.86
N ALA A 437 34.05 12.87 0.86
CA ALA A 437 32.72 12.82 0.26
C ALA A 437 31.65 12.40 1.28
N VAL A 438 31.91 11.38 2.11
CA VAL A 438 30.99 10.94 3.16
C VAL A 438 30.80 12.04 4.21
N ALA A 439 31.89 12.69 4.65
CA ALA A 439 31.83 13.76 5.65
C ALA A 439 30.97 14.95 5.19
N VAL A 440 31.01 15.29 3.90
CA VAL A 440 30.18 16.37 3.34
C VAL A 440 28.74 15.92 3.09
N LEU A 441 28.54 14.73 2.53
CA LEU A 441 27.20 14.26 2.12
C LEU A 441 26.33 13.82 3.30
N ALA A 442 26.92 13.27 4.36
CA ALA A 442 26.17 12.73 5.48
C ALA A 442 25.36 13.80 6.25
N PRO A 443 25.93 14.95 6.66
CA PRO A 443 25.19 16.02 7.31
C PRO A 443 24.10 16.64 6.42
N ALA A 444 24.40 16.85 5.14
CA ALA A 444 23.42 17.37 4.16
C ALA A 444 22.22 16.42 4.01
N THR A 445 22.50 15.12 3.92
CA THR A 445 21.47 14.08 3.84
C THR A 445 20.66 14.00 5.14
N ALA A 446 21.33 14.06 6.30
CA ALA A 446 20.68 14.05 7.61
C ALA A 446 19.74 15.25 7.80
N SER A 447 20.17 16.45 7.41
CA SER A 447 19.37 17.67 7.44
C SER A 447 18.12 17.56 6.57
N GLY A 448 18.28 17.14 5.31
CA GLY A 448 17.16 16.91 4.40
C GLY A 448 16.16 15.89 4.95
N LEU A 449 16.65 14.78 5.54
CA LEU A 449 15.80 13.77 6.17
C LEU A 449 15.05 14.31 7.39
N LEU A 450 15.65 15.17 8.21
CA LEU A 450 15.01 15.78 9.38
C LEU A 450 13.86 16.72 8.98
N PHE A 451 14.06 17.56 7.96
CA PHE A 451 13.01 18.43 7.44
C PHE A 451 11.86 17.65 6.80
N VAL A 452 12.17 16.68 5.93
CA VAL A 452 11.16 15.78 5.34
C VAL A 452 10.37 15.04 6.44
N SER A 453 11.07 14.57 7.47
CA SER A 453 10.48 13.86 8.60
C SER A 453 9.53 14.72 9.44
N ARG A 454 9.79 16.03 9.54
CA ARG A 454 8.91 17.01 10.19
C ARG A 454 7.66 17.25 9.34
N ASP A 455 7.85 17.51 8.05
CA ASP A 455 6.77 17.95 7.16
C ASP A 455 5.76 16.81 6.86
N LEU A 456 6.23 15.56 6.81
CA LEU A 456 5.38 14.37 6.63
C LEU A 456 4.39 14.09 7.78
N ARG A 457 4.46 14.84 8.90
CA ARG A 457 3.50 14.71 10.02
C ARG A 457 2.34 15.71 10.00
N LEU A 458 2.22 16.59 9.02
CA LEU A 458 1.00 17.39 8.84
C LEU A 458 -0.01 16.53 8.05
N PRO A 459 -1.22 16.25 8.60
CA PRO A 459 -2.15 17.30 9.02
C PRO A 459 -2.79 17.08 10.42
N GLY A 460 -2.90 18.16 11.21
CA GLY A 460 -3.70 18.18 12.44
C GLY A 460 -3.09 19.02 13.57
N ARG A 461 -3.08 20.34 13.39
CA ARG A 461 -3.43 21.26 14.46
C ARG A 461 -4.69 21.99 14.05
#